data_AF-A0A166Y0S2-F1
#
_entry.id   AF-A0A166Y0S2-F1
#
_cell.length_a   1.000
_cell.length_b   1.000
_cell.length_c   1.000
_cell.angle_alpha   90.00
_cell.angle_beta   90.00
_cell.angle_gamma   90.00
#
_symmetry.space_group_name_H-M   'P 1'
#
loop_
_entity.id
_entity.type
_entity.pdbx_description
1 polymer ?
#
loop_
_entity_poly.entity_id
_entity_poly.type
_entity_poly.pdbx_seq_one_letter_code
_entity_poly.pdbx_strand_id
1 'polypeptide(L)'
;MTTRNLLSGPITLSEAKSKSRNVLHALRFPLQKREFYARIERQRHLLSHIVAHHLNTDIASVTISEQEHWIHGSFNLCVPVLVNNAAAVIVRFPLPGRNLRMDS
;
A
#
# COMPACT_ATOMS: atom_id res chain seq x y z
N MET A 1 1.52 -12.80 29.06
CA MET A 1 0.36 -11.99 28.62
C MET A 1 0.30 -12.03 27.10
N THR A 2 -0.86 -12.35 26.51
CA THR A 2 -1.01 -12.43 25.05
C THR A 2 -1.14 -11.05 24.43
N THR A 3 -0.33 -10.74 23.42
CA THR A 3 -0.33 -9.46 22.70
C THR A 3 -0.72 -9.66 21.24
N ARG A 4 -1.24 -8.61 20.59
CA ARG A 4 -1.49 -8.58 19.15
C ARG A 4 -0.82 -7.36 18.50
N ASN A 5 -0.35 -7.52 17.27
CA ASN A 5 0.41 -6.48 16.58
C ASN A 5 -0.49 -5.48 15.86
N LEU A 6 -0.35 -4.20 16.19
CA LEU A 6 -0.90 -3.06 15.43
C LEU A 6 0.23 -2.36 14.68
N LEU A 7 -0.12 -1.46 13.75
CA LEU A 7 0.84 -0.52 13.17
C LEU A 7 1.54 0.37 14.22
N SER A 8 0.86 0.65 15.33
CA SER A 8 1.40 1.45 16.45
C SER A 8 2.24 0.64 17.44
N GLY A 9 2.49 -0.65 17.16
CA GLY A 9 3.13 -1.58 18.07
C GLY A 9 2.17 -2.58 18.73
N PRO A 10 2.69 -3.51 19.55
CA PRO A 10 1.90 -4.53 20.22
C PRO A 10 0.87 -3.94 21.18
N ILE A 11 -0.27 -4.62 21.35
CA ILE A 11 -1.32 -4.24 22.31
C ILE A 11 -1.81 -5.46 23.08
N THR A 12 -2.07 -5.28 24.38
CA THR A 12 -2.73 -6.25 25.25
C THR A 12 -4.26 -6.06 25.29
N LEU A 13 -4.99 -7.05 25.81
CA LEU A 13 -6.45 -6.94 25.94
C LEU A 13 -6.88 -5.81 26.90
N SER A 14 -6.17 -5.60 28.01
CA SER A 14 -6.47 -4.53 28.97
C SER A 14 -6.27 -3.15 28.35
N GLU A 15 -5.17 -2.94 27.62
CA GLU A 15 -4.92 -1.70 26.88
C GLU A 15 -5.90 -1.49 25.72
N ALA A 16 -6.41 -2.56 25.12
CA ALA A 16 -7.44 -2.45 24.10
C ALA A 16 -8.78 -1.99 24.69
N LYS A 17 -9.15 -2.50 25.87
CA LYS A 17 -10.38 -2.12 26.58
C LYS A 17 -10.36 -0.66 27.06
N SER A 18 -9.18 -0.09 27.33
CA SER A 18 -9.06 1.32 27.76
C SER A 18 -9.01 2.34 26.61
N LYS A 19 -8.97 1.89 25.35
CA LYS A 19 -8.93 2.78 24.18
C LYS A 19 -10.31 2.97 23.55
N SER A 20 -10.65 4.21 23.22
CA SER A 20 -11.90 4.56 22.50
C SER A 20 -11.89 4.21 21.01
N ARG A 21 -10.70 3.97 20.43
CA ARG A 21 -10.54 3.62 19.01
C ARG A 21 -10.84 2.15 18.76
N ASN A 22 -11.42 1.83 17.60
CA ASN A 22 -11.70 0.45 17.19
C ASN A 22 -10.40 -0.36 16.97
N VAL A 23 -9.96 -1.07 18.02
CA VAL A 23 -8.73 -1.88 18.02
C VAL A 23 -8.87 -3.09 17.08
N LEU A 24 -10.06 -3.66 16.92
CA LEU A 24 -10.31 -4.77 15.99
C LEU A 24 -10.06 -4.34 14.54
N HIS A 25 -10.53 -3.16 14.15
CA HIS A 25 -10.25 -2.59 12.84
C HIS A 25 -8.73 -2.35 12.67
N ALA A 26 -8.07 -1.81 13.68
CA ALA A 26 -6.62 -1.57 13.64
C ALA A 26 -5.80 -2.86 13.51
N LEU A 27 -6.30 -3.99 14.02
CA LEU A 27 -5.67 -5.31 13.89
C LEU A 27 -5.78 -5.91 12.47
N ARG A 28 -6.80 -5.54 11.70
CA ARG A 28 -6.99 -6.05 10.32
C ARG A 28 -6.12 -5.33 9.31
N PHE A 29 -5.75 -4.09 9.60
CA PHE A 29 -5.04 -3.23 8.67
C PHE A 29 -3.66 -3.78 8.23
N PRO A 30 -2.81 -4.36 9.11
CA PRO A 30 -1.55 -4.97 8.68
C PRO A 30 -1.73 -6.09 7.63
N LEU A 31 -2.74 -6.95 7.81
CA LEU A 31 -3.03 -8.03 6.87
C LEU A 31 -3.52 -7.47 5.52
N GLN A 32 -4.48 -6.55 5.56
CA GLN A 32 -5.02 -5.91 4.35
C GLN A 32 -3.94 -5.13 3.57
N LYS A 33 -3.05 -4.43 4.29
CA LYS A 33 -1.90 -3.73 3.68
C LYS A 33 -0.98 -4.71 2.95
N ARG A 34 -0.66 -5.84 3.59
CA ARG A 34 0.18 -6.89 2.98
C ARG A 34 -0.49 -7.53 1.76
N GLU A 35 -1.77 -7.85 1.84
CA GLU A 35 -2.53 -8.41 0.72
C GLU A 35 -2.61 -7.43 -0.45
N PHE A 36 -2.81 -6.15 -0.16
CA PHE A 36 -2.79 -5.10 -1.17
C PHE A 36 -1.42 -5.02 -1.85
N TYR A 37 -0.31 -5.06 -1.10
CA TYR A 37 1.04 -4.99 -1.67
C TYR A 37 1.35 -6.19 -2.56
N ALA A 38 0.99 -7.38 -2.09
CA ALA A 38 1.11 -8.59 -2.89
C ALA A 38 0.26 -8.53 -4.18
N ARG A 39 -0.92 -7.89 -4.13
CA ARG A 39 -1.76 -7.69 -5.31
C ARG A 39 -1.10 -6.75 -6.32
N ILE A 40 -0.60 -5.60 -5.88
CA ILE A 40 0.10 -4.65 -6.75
C ILE A 40 1.32 -5.31 -7.40
N GLU A 41 2.08 -6.12 -6.64
CA GLU A 41 3.28 -6.78 -7.18
C GLU A 41 2.92 -7.80 -8.27
N ARG A 42 1.88 -8.62 -8.05
CA ARG A 42 1.36 -9.55 -9.08
C ARG A 42 0.89 -8.81 -10.34
N GLN A 43 0.48 -7.56 -10.20
CA GLN A 43 -0.03 -6.72 -11.28
C GLN A 43 1.02 -5.77 -11.86
N ARG A 44 2.32 -5.95 -11.55
CA ARG A 44 3.41 -5.07 -12.02
C ARG A 44 3.42 -4.83 -13.53
N HIS A 45 3.11 -5.86 -14.33
CA HIS A 45 2.97 -5.71 -15.78
C HIS A 45 1.87 -4.72 -16.17
N LEU A 46 0.71 -4.73 -15.49
CA LEU A 46 -0.36 -3.76 -15.71
C LEU A 46 0.07 -2.35 -15.32
N LEU A 47 0.86 -2.19 -14.25
CA LEU A 47 1.40 -0.88 -13.89
C LEU A 47 2.26 -0.31 -15.03
N SER A 48 3.14 -1.13 -15.63
CA SER A 48 3.94 -0.70 -16.78
C SER A 48 3.07 -0.23 -17.94
N HIS A 49 2.01 -0.97 -18.28
CA HIS A 49 1.08 -0.59 -19.36
C HIS A 49 0.35 0.71 -19.06
N ILE A 50 -0.14 0.87 -17.83
CA ILE A 50 -0.85 2.10 -17.41
C ILE A 50 0.09 3.29 -17.49
N VAL A 51 1.31 3.19 -16.97
CA VAL A 51 2.29 4.28 -17.02
C VAL A 51 2.67 4.62 -18.45
N ALA A 52 2.96 3.62 -19.28
CA ALA A 52 3.29 3.81 -20.69
C ALA A 52 2.17 4.57 -21.43
N HIS A 53 0.93 4.15 -21.24
CA HIS A 53 -0.24 4.80 -21.81
C HIS A 53 -0.42 6.25 -21.34
N HIS A 54 -0.32 6.52 -20.03
CA HIS A 54 -0.54 7.86 -19.48
C HIS A 54 0.58 8.85 -19.81
N LEU A 55 1.79 8.36 -20.03
CA LEU A 55 2.95 9.19 -20.39
C LEU A 55 3.25 9.18 -21.89
N ASN A 56 2.39 8.53 -22.69
CA ASN A 56 2.54 8.39 -24.14
C ASN A 56 3.96 7.92 -24.54
N THR A 57 4.43 6.84 -23.89
CA THR A 57 5.76 6.25 -24.09
C THR A 57 5.65 4.75 -24.34
N ASP A 58 6.73 4.13 -24.81
CA ASP A 58 6.77 2.67 -25.02
C ASP A 58 6.81 1.92 -23.67
N ILE A 59 6.11 0.79 -23.58
CA ILE A 59 6.15 -0.10 -22.40
C ILE A 59 7.58 -0.57 -22.10
N ALA A 60 8.40 -0.81 -23.14
CA ALA A 60 9.81 -1.21 -22.99
C ALA A 60 10.67 -0.11 -22.31
N SER A 61 10.19 1.13 -22.31
CA SER A 61 10.86 2.25 -21.64
C SER A 61 10.46 2.41 -20.16
N VAL A 62 9.54 1.58 -19.66
CA VAL A 62 8.98 1.69 -18.30
C VAL A 62 9.48 0.59 -17.39
N THR A 63 10.25 0.96 -16.38
CA THR A 63 10.77 0.07 -15.35
C THR A 63 10.13 0.39 -14.01
N ILE A 64 9.21 -0.46 -13.57
CA ILE A 64 8.63 -0.38 -12.21
C ILE A 64 9.70 -0.82 -11.21
N SER A 65 9.86 -0.12 -10.08
CA SER A 65 10.80 -0.53 -9.05
C SER A 65 10.37 -1.83 -8.35
N GLU A 66 11.34 -2.56 -7.81
CA GLU A 66 11.06 -3.71 -6.94
C GLU A 66 10.32 -3.28 -5.66
N GLN A 67 9.61 -4.22 -5.04
CA GLN A 67 8.72 -3.97 -3.91
C GLN A 67 9.45 -3.41 -2.68
N GLU A 68 10.72 -3.78 -2.49
CA GLU A 68 11.61 -3.34 -1.43
C GLU A 68 11.86 -1.82 -1.48
N HIS A 69 11.76 -1.24 -2.69
CA HIS A 69 11.96 0.19 -2.93
C HIS A 69 10.65 0.98 -2.86
N TRP A 70 9.51 0.33 -2.59
CA TRP A 70 8.24 1.03 -2.52
C TRP A 70 8.15 1.91 -1.29
N ILE A 71 7.68 3.13 -1.50
CA ILE A 71 7.52 4.11 -0.43
C ILE A 71 6.13 3.90 0.17
N HIS A 72 6.08 3.51 1.44
CA HIS A 72 4.81 3.23 2.10
C HIS A 72 4.57 4.12 3.32
N GLY A 73 3.34 4.65 3.41
CA GLY A 73 2.86 5.37 4.58
C GLY A 73 1.65 4.69 5.23
N SER A 74 0.98 5.45 6.10
CA SER A 74 -0.31 5.04 6.67
C SER A 74 -1.47 5.18 5.69
N PHE A 75 -1.30 6.03 4.66
CA PHE A 75 -2.40 6.44 3.77
C PHE A 75 -2.18 6.07 2.31
N ASN A 76 -0.94 5.97 1.86
CA ASN A 76 -0.62 5.73 0.46
C ASN A 76 0.46 4.67 0.31
N LEU A 77 0.35 3.90 -0.77
CA LEU A 77 1.45 3.18 -1.37
C LEU A 77 1.93 3.98 -2.57
N CYS A 78 3.22 4.29 -2.60
CA CYS A 78 3.87 4.98 -3.71
C CYS A 78 4.85 4.01 -4.35
N VAL A 79 4.65 3.75 -5.64
CA VAL A 79 5.49 2.86 -6.45
C VAL A 79 6.36 3.72 -7.36
N PRO A 80 7.67 3.81 -7.12
CA PRO A 80 8.60 4.46 -8.03
C PRO A 80 8.65 3.76 -9.39
N VAL A 81 8.75 4.55 -10.44
CA VAL A 81 8.84 4.07 -11.82
C VAL A 81 9.87 4.91 -12.56
N LEU A 82 10.81 4.23 -13.20
CA LEU A 82 11.78 4.84 -14.10
C LEU A 82 11.26 4.77 -15.53
N VAL A 83 11.29 5.89 -16.24
CA VAL A 83 10.80 6.03 -17.61
C VAL A 83 11.92 6.57 -18.48
N ASN A 84 12.14 5.95 -19.64
CA ASN A 84 13.20 6.30 -20.59
C ASN A 84 14.61 6.37 -19.97
N ASN A 85 14.86 5.58 -18.91
CA ASN A 85 16.11 5.60 -18.13
C ASN A 85 16.54 6.99 -17.60
N ALA A 86 15.62 7.95 -17.52
CA ALA A 86 15.93 9.33 -17.17
C ALA A 86 14.88 9.99 -16.28
N ALA A 87 13.59 9.74 -16.52
CA ALA A 87 12.51 10.35 -15.76
C ALA A 87 12.05 9.42 -14.63
N ALA A 88 12.07 9.92 -13.39
CA ALA A 88 11.50 9.21 -12.25
C ALA A 88 10.07 9.72 -12.00
N VAL A 89 9.09 8.83 -12.09
CA VAL A 89 7.68 9.11 -11.77
C VAL A 89 7.23 8.22 -10.62
N ILE A 90 6.10 8.57 -9.99
CA ILE A 90 5.54 7.82 -8.87
C ILE A 90 4.08 7.50 -9.15
N VAL A 91 3.74 6.22 -9.12
CA VAL A 91 2.34 5.77 -9.11
C VAL A 91 1.87 5.74 -7.66
N ARG A 92 0.80 6.47 -7.36
CA ARG A 92 0.27 6.61 -5.99
C ARG A 92 -1.07 5.90 -5.87
N PHE A 93 -1.13 4.92 -4.96
CA PHE A 93 -2.36 4.25 -4.60
C PHE A 93 -2.82 4.70 -3.21
N PRO A 94 -4.05 5.22 -3.09
CA PRO A 94 -4.65 5.40 -1.77
C PRO A 94 -4.86 4.02 -1.14
N LEU A 95 -4.36 3.84 0.07
CA LEU A 95 -4.63 2.64 0.83
C LEU A 95 -6.10 2.63 1.24
N PRO A 96 -6.75 1.44 1.30
CA PRO A 96 -8.08 1.32 1.90
C PRO A 96 -8.00 1.77 3.35
N GLY A 97 -8.35 3.04 3.59
CA GLY A 97 -8.26 3.69 4.87
C GLY A 97 -9.26 3.14 5.87
N ARG A 98 -9.16 3.67 7.09
CA ARG A 98 -10.01 3.34 8.24
C ARG A 98 -11.53 3.56 8.02
N ASN A 99 -11.91 4.25 6.93
CA ASN A 99 -13.29 4.65 6.60
C ASN A 99 -13.72 4.31 5.15
N LEU A 100 -13.05 3.42 4.42
CA LEU A 100 -13.50 3.01 3.07
C LEU A 100 -14.56 1.88 3.11
N ARG A 101 -15.44 1.91 4.12
CA ARG A 101 -16.80 1.37 4.02
C ARG A 101 -17.74 2.58 4.04
N MET A 102 -17.99 3.13 2.86
CA MET A 102 -19.24 3.83 2.58
C MET A 102 -20.07 2.84 1.77
N ASP A 103 -21.03 2.27 2.48
CA ASP A 103 -22.38 1.93 2.05
C ASP A 103 -22.58 1.35 0.64
N SER A 104 -23.02 0.09 0.62
CA SER A 104 -23.96 -0.45 -0.35
C SER A 104 -24.82 -1.49 0.36
#